data_AF-A0A957EK10-F1
#
_entry.id   AF-A0A957EK10-F1
#
_cell.length_a   1.000
_cell.length_b   1.000
_cell.length_c   1.000
_cell.angle_alpha   90.00
_cell.angle_beta   90.00
_cell.angle_gamma   90.00
#
_symmetry.space_group_name_H-M   'P 1'
#
loop_
_entity.id
_entity.type
_entity.pdbx_description
1 polymer ?
#
loop_
_entity_poly.entity_id
_entity_poly.type
_entity_poly.pdbx_seq_one_letter_code
_entity_poly.pdbx_strand_id
1 'polypeptide(L)'
;MLHQLEPHEYHKAADLLAKLAAYNVYITAVLNGDSPGRVYVDDRETPTAVFAISIDACYLAGDPANDAFNEALYEELDDTLFSGDRINPDDTQISVHLDSNAWEETLADLMEDWCWPPLVELHHHYICHAPPATPRPLPDGYTIARLDEALLQQQGERLPAAIANSIRIGWQNEANFLAHGFGFCALHGEEIVCWCLADCVSAGAAEIGIETTADHRRRGLGTAVTQAALAHCFAQGMTRVGWHCPVDHTASIRTASNAGFQFEREYVRYVFLDDEARHFAELGRMYFFEAKLYAQAAEAFDFVFEIESEEPYPDHYYLLAARAWAHERNGRKALAYLNQAIDAGFRGATFLNSLPEFAHLRRTREWQEIVRRATA
;
A
#
# COMPACT_ATOMS: atom_id res chain seq x y z
N MET A 1 -27.42 12.69 2.73
CA MET A 1 -27.96 11.40 3.20
C MET A 1 -27.07 10.32 2.61
N LEU A 2 -26.78 9.27 3.36
CA LEU A 2 -25.95 8.16 2.90
C LEU A 2 -26.80 6.89 2.76
N HIS A 3 -26.61 6.17 1.66
CA HIS A 3 -27.25 4.89 1.42
C HIS A 3 -26.20 3.83 1.09
N GLN A 4 -26.03 2.86 1.98
CA GLN A 4 -25.38 1.61 1.61
C GLN A 4 -26.30 0.85 0.64
N LEU A 5 -25.76 0.51 -0.53
CA LEU A 5 -26.44 -0.29 -1.53
C LEU A 5 -26.37 -1.77 -1.16
N GLU A 6 -27.41 -2.52 -1.52
CA GLU A 6 -27.34 -3.97 -1.52
C GLU A 6 -26.54 -4.46 -2.75
N PRO A 7 -25.91 -5.66 -2.72
CA PRO A 7 -25.08 -6.13 -3.83
C PRO A 7 -25.78 -6.14 -5.20
N HIS A 8 -27.08 -6.41 -5.25
CA HIS A 8 -27.86 -6.40 -6.49
C HIS A 8 -28.09 -4.97 -7.06
N GLU A 9 -27.85 -3.94 -6.25
CA GLU A 9 -27.98 -2.53 -6.63
C GLU A 9 -26.65 -1.87 -7.01
N TYR A 10 -25.50 -2.54 -6.81
CA TYR A 10 -24.18 -1.93 -7.05
C TYR A 10 -23.99 -1.37 -8.46
N HIS A 11 -24.62 -1.98 -9.47
CA HIS A 11 -24.60 -1.48 -10.85
C HIS A 11 -25.05 -0.01 -11.00
N LYS A 12 -25.83 0.52 -10.06
CA LYS A 12 -26.28 1.92 -10.06
C LYS A 12 -25.14 2.93 -9.86
N ALA A 13 -24.03 2.52 -9.25
CA ALA A 13 -22.84 3.34 -9.05
C ALA A 13 -21.80 3.25 -10.18
N ALA A 14 -22.02 2.38 -11.17
CA ALA A 14 -21.01 2.03 -12.18
C ALA A 14 -20.54 3.24 -13.00
N ASP A 15 -21.44 4.14 -13.38
CA ASP A 15 -21.11 5.31 -14.19
C ASP A 15 -20.21 6.31 -13.44
N LEU A 16 -20.46 6.52 -12.14
CA LEU A 16 -19.61 7.38 -11.30
C LEU A 16 -18.20 6.79 -11.14
N LEU A 17 -18.12 5.47 -10.96
CA LEU A 17 -16.84 4.77 -10.76
C LEU A 17 -16.10 4.45 -12.06
N ALA A 18 -16.68 4.72 -13.23
CA ALA A 18 -16.16 4.27 -14.53
C ALA A 18 -14.71 4.68 -14.80
N LYS A 19 -14.30 5.90 -14.41
CA LYS A 19 -12.93 6.39 -14.60
C LYS A 19 -11.90 5.56 -13.81
N LEU A 20 -12.24 5.24 -12.57
CA LEU A 20 -11.38 4.46 -11.68
C LEU A 20 -11.39 2.97 -12.09
N ALA A 21 -12.58 2.43 -12.41
CA ALA A 21 -12.76 1.05 -12.86
C ALA A 21 -12.05 0.76 -14.20
N ALA A 22 -11.76 1.80 -14.99
CA ALA A 22 -11.05 1.66 -16.26
C ALA A 22 -9.66 1.03 -16.10
N TYR A 23 -9.01 1.16 -14.95
CA TYR A 23 -7.66 0.63 -14.70
C TYR A 23 -7.50 -0.08 -13.34
N ASN A 24 -8.60 -0.26 -12.59
CA ASN A 24 -8.57 -0.93 -11.30
C ASN A 24 -9.68 -2.01 -11.30
N VAL A 25 -9.30 -3.27 -11.52
CA VAL A 25 -10.29 -4.37 -11.66
C VAL A 25 -11.02 -4.63 -10.34
N TYR A 26 -10.47 -4.29 -9.17
CA TYR A 26 -11.16 -4.46 -7.89
C TYR A 26 -12.51 -3.76 -7.85
N ILE A 27 -12.62 -2.56 -8.43
CA ILE A 27 -13.89 -1.84 -8.49
C ILE A 27 -14.91 -2.63 -9.30
N THR A 28 -14.51 -3.15 -10.47
CA THR A 28 -15.40 -3.97 -11.30
C THR A 28 -15.78 -5.27 -10.57
N ALA A 29 -14.85 -5.88 -9.85
CA ALA A 29 -15.07 -7.08 -9.08
C ALA A 29 -16.07 -6.86 -7.93
N VAL A 30 -15.97 -5.74 -7.20
CA VAL A 30 -16.97 -5.35 -6.20
C VAL A 30 -18.33 -5.16 -6.86
N LEU A 31 -18.42 -4.37 -7.93
CA LEU A 31 -19.68 -4.05 -8.59
C LEU A 31 -20.40 -5.28 -9.16
N ASN A 32 -19.65 -6.31 -9.57
CA ASN A 32 -20.19 -7.58 -10.07
C ASN A 32 -20.43 -8.63 -8.98
N GLY A 33 -19.97 -8.39 -7.74
CA GLY A 33 -20.03 -9.36 -6.64
C GLY A 33 -18.99 -10.48 -6.73
N ASP A 34 -17.96 -10.31 -7.55
CA ASP A 34 -16.83 -11.25 -7.69
C ASP A 34 -15.81 -11.10 -6.55
N SER A 35 -15.83 -9.97 -5.83
CA SER A 35 -14.96 -9.68 -4.67
C SER A 35 -15.73 -8.97 -3.56
N PRO A 36 -15.38 -9.16 -2.27
CA PRO A 36 -15.98 -8.42 -1.17
C PRO A 36 -15.84 -6.90 -1.32
N GLY A 37 -16.90 -6.18 -0.97
CA GLY A 37 -16.86 -4.73 -0.93
C GLY A 37 -18.17 -4.11 -0.46
N ARG A 38 -18.13 -2.80 -0.20
CA ARG A 38 -19.27 -1.97 0.17
C ARG A 38 -19.38 -0.79 -0.78
N VAL A 39 -20.59 -0.37 -1.09
CA VAL A 39 -20.86 0.78 -1.95
C VAL A 39 -21.89 1.68 -1.28
N TYR A 40 -21.51 2.94 -1.07
CA TYR A 40 -22.33 3.97 -0.46
C TYR A 40 -22.58 5.08 -1.47
N VAL A 41 -23.82 5.53 -1.56
CA VAL A 41 -24.23 6.61 -2.47
C VAL A 41 -25.10 7.64 -1.76
N ASP A 42 -25.19 8.85 -2.32
CA ASP A 42 -26.03 9.93 -1.83
C ASP A 42 -27.52 9.73 -2.14
N ASP A 43 -27.85 9.11 -3.28
CA ASP A 43 -29.22 8.78 -3.70
C ASP A 43 -29.25 7.41 -4.38
N ARG A 44 -30.25 6.58 -4.03
CA ARG A 44 -30.37 5.21 -4.53
C ARG A 44 -30.83 5.10 -5.98
N GLU A 45 -31.45 6.11 -6.55
CA GLU A 45 -32.02 6.05 -7.90
C GLU A 45 -31.19 6.87 -8.90
N THR A 46 -30.68 8.02 -8.46
CA THR A 46 -29.84 8.91 -9.27
C THR A 46 -28.61 9.38 -8.48
N PRO A 47 -27.64 8.49 -8.22
CA PRO A 47 -26.47 8.83 -7.42
C PRO A 47 -25.64 9.91 -8.12
N THR A 48 -25.20 10.89 -7.34
CA THR A 48 -24.28 11.95 -7.78
C THR A 48 -22.91 11.87 -7.11
N ALA A 49 -22.82 11.19 -5.95
CA ALA A 49 -21.59 10.92 -5.22
C ALA A 49 -21.56 9.46 -4.76
N VAL A 50 -20.36 8.87 -4.72
CA VAL A 50 -20.16 7.48 -4.31
C VAL A 50 -18.87 7.33 -3.51
N PHE A 51 -18.96 6.54 -2.44
CA PHE A 51 -17.82 5.96 -1.73
C PHE A 51 -17.88 4.44 -1.85
N ALA A 52 -16.88 3.83 -2.49
CA ALA A 52 -16.78 2.38 -2.64
C ALA A 52 -15.56 1.85 -1.90
N ILE A 53 -15.67 0.63 -1.38
CA ILE A 53 -14.62 -0.06 -0.63
C ILE A 53 -14.41 -1.43 -1.28
N SER A 54 -13.17 -1.75 -1.63
CA SER A 54 -12.74 -3.10 -2.02
C SER A 54 -11.83 -3.70 -0.94
N ILE A 55 -11.32 -4.91 -1.20
CA ILE A 55 -10.27 -5.52 -0.38
C ILE A 55 -8.91 -4.77 -0.45
N ASP A 56 -8.72 -3.87 -1.41
CA ASP A 56 -7.44 -3.20 -1.72
C ASP A 56 -7.43 -1.70 -1.36
N ALA A 57 -8.55 -1.02 -1.59
CA ALA A 57 -8.64 0.43 -1.41
C ALA A 57 -10.08 0.91 -1.27
N CYS A 58 -10.19 2.18 -0.89
CA CYS A 58 -11.41 2.98 -0.95
C CYS A 58 -11.38 3.92 -2.17
N TYR A 59 -12.55 4.25 -2.69
CA TYR A 59 -12.71 5.03 -3.91
C TYR A 59 -13.78 6.11 -3.73
N LEU A 60 -13.42 7.37 -3.96
CA LEU A 60 -14.33 8.51 -3.99
C LEU A 60 -14.53 8.98 -5.44
N ALA A 61 -15.78 9.13 -5.84
CA ALA A 61 -16.13 9.63 -7.17
C ALA A 61 -17.44 10.42 -7.17
N GLY A 62 -17.62 11.28 -8.17
CA GLY A 62 -18.84 12.09 -8.34
C GLY A 62 -18.67 13.52 -7.86
N ASP A 63 -19.72 14.09 -7.24
CA ASP A 63 -19.79 15.48 -6.79
C ASP A 63 -19.19 15.68 -5.37
N PRO A 64 -18.00 16.28 -5.23
CA PRO A 64 -17.40 16.56 -3.92
C PRO A 64 -18.14 17.64 -3.13
N ALA A 65 -18.98 18.46 -3.77
CA ALA A 65 -19.71 19.55 -3.11
C ALA A 65 -21.02 19.10 -2.46
N ASN A 66 -21.27 17.80 -2.37
CA ASN A 66 -22.46 17.25 -1.72
C ASN A 66 -22.25 17.16 -0.19
N ASP A 67 -22.38 18.30 0.50
CA ASP A 67 -22.16 18.41 1.95
C ASP A 67 -22.96 17.38 2.76
N ALA A 68 -24.21 17.12 2.37
CA ALA A 68 -25.08 16.18 3.08
C ALA A 68 -24.66 14.71 2.88
N PHE A 69 -23.94 14.38 1.80
CA PHE A 69 -23.31 13.08 1.62
C PHE A 69 -22.02 13.01 2.44
N ASN A 70 -21.18 14.05 2.40
CA ASN A 70 -19.90 14.10 3.09
C ASN A 70 -20.06 14.00 4.62
N GLU A 71 -20.99 14.76 5.21
CA GLU A 71 -21.29 14.71 6.65
C GLU A 71 -21.74 13.31 7.08
N ALA A 72 -22.66 12.70 6.32
CA ALA A 72 -23.15 11.36 6.61
C ALA A 72 -22.10 10.26 6.36
N LEU A 73 -21.19 10.47 5.40
CA LEU A 73 -20.07 9.58 5.14
C LEU A 73 -19.05 9.62 6.29
N TYR A 74 -18.74 10.81 6.83
CA TYR A 74 -17.86 10.92 8.00
C TYR A 74 -18.40 10.11 9.18
N GLU A 75 -19.68 10.25 9.51
CA GLU A 75 -20.33 9.48 10.59
C GLU A 75 -20.19 7.97 10.37
N GLU A 76 -20.43 7.49 9.14
CA GLU A 76 -20.27 6.08 8.79
C GLU A 76 -18.81 5.62 8.90
N LEU A 77 -17.84 6.43 8.49
CA LEU A 77 -16.41 6.09 8.57
C LEU A 77 -15.92 6.01 10.02
N ASP A 78 -16.37 6.92 10.88
CA ASP A 78 -16.09 6.91 12.32
C ASP A 78 -16.63 5.64 12.98
N ASP A 79 -17.89 5.28 12.68
CA ASP A 79 -18.53 4.09 13.22
C ASP A 79 -17.93 2.78 12.66
N THR A 80 -17.30 2.79 11.49
CA THR A 80 -16.82 1.57 10.79
C THR A 80 -15.32 1.54 10.52
N LEU A 81 -14.84 2.20 9.46
CA LEU A 81 -13.47 2.06 8.98
C LEU A 81 -12.43 2.53 10.02
N PHE A 82 -12.71 3.63 10.71
CA PHE A 82 -11.83 4.18 11.75
C PHE A 82 -11.90 3.37 13.05
N SER A 83 -13.02 2.67 13.29
CA SER A 83 -13.20 1.74 14.41
C SER A 83 -12.66 0.32 14.14
N GLY A 84 -12.12 0.07 12.93
CA GLY A 84 -11.49 -1.19 12.54
C GLY A 84 -12.41 -2.20 11.85
N ASP A 85 -13.66 -1.84 11.52
CA ASP A 85 -14.54 -2.66 10.69
C ASP A 85 -14.11 -2.62 9.21
N ARG A 86 -13.12 -3.46 8.89
CA ARG A 86 -12.51 -3.53 7.56
C ARG A 86 -12.94 -4.77 6.79
N ILE A 87 -12.99 -4.62 5.47
CA ILE A 87 -13.15 -5.75 4.56
C ILE A 87 -11.98 -6.73 4.72
N ASN A 88 -10.76 -6.21 4.88
CA ASN A 88 -9.59 -6.97 5.29
C ASN A 88 -9.25 -6.61 6.76
N PRO A 89 -9.59 -7.48 7.73
CA PRO A 89 -9.33 -7.23 9.15
C PRO A 89 -7.85 -7.10 9.52
N ASP A 90 -6.96 -7.63 8.68
CA ASP A 90 -5.51 -7.58 8.89
C ASP A 90 -4.88 -6.31 8.27
N ASP A 91 -5.67 -5.47 7.59
CA ASP A 91 -5.17 -4.24 6.98
C ASP A 91 -4.93 -3.16 8.03
N THR A 92 -3.75 -2.56 8.00
CA THR A 92 -3.28 -1.55 8.98
C THR A 92 -3.21 -0.16 8.37
N GLN A 93 -3.80 0.01 7.19
CA GLN A 93 -3.90 1.27 6.50
C GLN A 93 -5.22 1.40 5.75
N ILE A 94 -5.65 2.63 5.54
CA ILE A 94 -6.70 2.99 4.58
C ILE A 94 -6.03 3.67 3.42
N SER A 95 -6.46 3.34 2.22
CA SER A 95 -5.95 3.99 1.02
C SER A 95 -7.08 4.45 0.14
N VAL A 96 -7.07 5.72 -0.22
CA VAL A 96 -8.16 6.38 -0.93
C VAL A 96 -7.70 6.77 -2.32
N HIS A 97 -8.51 6.42 -3.31
CA HIS A 97 -8.36 6.81 -4.71
C HIS A 97 -9.46 7.79 -5.07
N LEU A 98 -9.08 8.90 -5.71
CA LEU A 98 -10.01 9.95 -6.12
C LEU A 98 -10.22 9.90 -7.62
N ASP A 99 -11.47 10.02 -8.08
CA ASP A 99 -11.78 10.12 -9.52
C ASP A 99 -11.30 11.44 -10.14
N SER A 100 -11.05 12.45 -9.28
CA SER A 100 -10.57 13.78 -9.63
C SER A 100 -9.99 14.49 -8.39
N ASN A 101 -9.06 15.41 -8.62
CA ASN A 101 -8.46 16.22 -7.54
C ASN A 101 -9.46 17.17 -6.85
N ALA A 102 -10.68 17.31 -7.39
CA ALA A 102 -11.72 18.11 -6.75
C ALA A 102 -12.17 17.53 -5.39
N TRP A 103 -11.88 16.25 -5.13
CA TRP A 103 -12.13 15.60 -3.84
C TRP A 103 -11.06 15.86 -2.79
N GLU A 104 -9.94 16.54 -3.09
CA GLU A 104 -8.83 16.70 -2.13
C GLU A 104 -9.23 17.51 -0.89
N GLU A 105 -9.98 18.60 -1.06
CA GLU A 105 -10.47 19.42 0.06
C GLU A 105 -11.48 18.63 0.90
N THR A 106 -12.44 17.96 0.25
CA THR A 106 -13.40 17.10 0.93
C THR A 106 -12.75 15.93 1.67
N LEU A 107 -11.70 15.33 1.09
CA LEU A 107 -10.94 14.27 1.75
C LEU A 107 -10.23 14.81 3.00
N ALA A 108 -9.75 16.06 2.96
CA ALA A 108 -9.16 16.70 4.13
C ALA A 108 -10.18 16.81 5.27
N ASP A 109 -11.38 17.31 4.97
CA ASP A 109 -12.45 17.47 5.95
C ASP A 109 -12.91 16.09 6.50
N LEU A 110 -13.02 15.07 5.64
CA LEU A 110 -13.42 13.71 6.05
C LEU A 110 -12.40 13.02 6.98
N MET A 111 -11.14 13.42 6.92
CA MET A 111 -10.02 12.74 7.60
C MET A 111 -9.38 13.62 8.69
N GLU A 112 -9.87 14.85 8.89
CA GLU A 112 -9.26 15.89 9.74
C GLU A 112 -9.00 15.39 11.16
N ASP A 113 -10.03 14.80 11.79
CA ASP A 113 -9.96 14.32 13.17
C ASP A 113 -9.26 12.97 13.33
N TRP A 114 -8.95 12.27 12.23
CA TRP A 114 -8.38 10.92 12.29
C TRP A 114 -6.87 10.91 12.07
N CYS A 115 -6.41 11.21 10.85
CA CYS A 115 -4.99 11.11 10.48
C CYS A 115 -4.65 12.05 9.31
N TRP A 116 -4.97 13.34 9.43
CA TRP A 116 -4.58 14.32 8.41
C TRP A 116 -3.21 14.97 8.70
N PRO A 117 -2.32 15.17 7.71
CA PRO A 117 -2.47 14.90 6.26
C PRO A 117 -1.98 13.51 5.82
N PRO A 118 -2.50 12.98 4.69
CA PRO A 118 -2.15 11.65 4.20
C PRO A 118 -0.70 11.53 3.75
N LEU A 119 -0.20 10.29 3.75
CA LEU A 119 0.94 9.90 2.95
C LEU A 119 0.51 9.88 1.47
N VAL A 120 1.13 10.72 0.64
CA VAL A 120 0.82 10.82 -0.79
C VAL A 120 1.77 9.92 -1.58
N GLU A 121 1.26 8.80 -2.09
CA GLU A 121 2.04 7.80 -2.82
C GLU A 121 1.76 7.82 -4.31
N LEU A 122 2.81 7.96 -5.12
CA LEU A 122 2.71 7.79 -6.58
C LEU A 122 2.81 6.31 -6.94
N HIS A 123 1.90 5.87 -7.80
CA HIS A 123 1.83 4.51 -8.30
C HIS A 123 1.83 4.47 -9.83
N HIS A 124 2.43 3.43 -10.38
CA HIS A 124 2.27 3.03 -11.76
C HIS A 124 1.22 1.94 -11.88
N HIS A 125 0.38 2.05 -12.91
CA HIS A 125 -0.40 0.93 -13.43
C HIS A 125 0.23 0.43 -14.72
N TYR A 126 0.45 -0.87 -14.80
CA TYR A 126 0.91 -1.57 -15.98
C TYR A 126 -0.15 -2.55 -16.45
N ILE A 127 -0.27 -2.71 -17.76
CA ILE A 127 -1.29 -3.56 -18.37
C ILE A 127 -0.66 -4.54 -19.37
N CYS A 128 -1.23 -5.74 -19.44
CA CYS A 128 -0.87 -6.76 -20.41
C CYS A 128 -2.12 -7.25 -21.15
N HIS A 129 -2.04 -7.38 -22.48
CA HIS A 129 -3.16 -7.80 -23.35
C HIS A 129 -2.91 -9.11 -24.10
N ALA A 130 -1.70 -9.67 -23.99
CA ALA A 130 -1.33 -10.91 -24.67
C ALA A 130 -0.19 -11.59 -23.91
N PRO A 131 -0.07 -12.93 -23.98
CA PRO A 131 1.03 -13.61 -23.32
C PRO A 131 2.35 -13.25 -24.01
N PRO A 132 3.46 -13.20 -23.26
CA PRO A 132 4.77 -12.95 -23.85
C PRO A 132 5.16 -14.11 -24.78
N ALA A 133 5.77 -13.77 -25.93
CA ALA A 133 6.11 -14.75 -26.96
C ALA A 133 7.24 -15.70 -26.55
N THR A 134 8.09 -15.32 -25.60
CA THR A 134 9.26 -16.11 -25.18
C THR A 134 9.21 -16.33 -23.68
N PRO A 135 9.00 -17.59 -23.24
CA PRO A 135 9.09 -17.94 -21.83
C PRO A 135 10.48 -17.69 -21.26
N ARG A 136 10.52 -17.17 -20.03
CA ARG A 136 11.74 -17.00 -19.25
C ARG A 136 12.29 -18.38 -18.89
N PRO A 137 13.55 -18.72 -19.24
CA PRO A 137 14.14 -19.97 -18.81
C PRO A 137 14.31 -19.96 -17.28
N LEU A 138 14.00 -21.09 -16.67
CA LEU A 138 14.25 -21.33 -15.25
C LEU A 138 15.68 -21.80 -15.03
N PRO A 139 16.33 -21.41 -13.92
CA PRO A 139 17.59 -22.04 -13.51
C PRO A 139 17.38 -23.52 -13.16
N ASP A 140 18.46 -24.30 -13.16
CA ASP A 140 18.43 -25.69 -12.72
C ASP A 140 17.90 -25.81 -11.28
N GLY A 141 17.10 -26.85 -11.03
CA GLY A 141 16.49 -27.12 -9.73
C GLY A 141 15.16 -26.40 -9.46
N TYR A 142 14.68 -25.58 -10.40
CA TYR A 142 13.38 -24.92 -10.31
C TYR A 142 12.36 -25.50 -11.29
N THR A 143 11.11 -25.58 -10.85
CA THR A 143 9.97 -25.90 -11.70
C THR A 143 8.85 -24.89 -11.48
N ILE A 144 7.97 -24.72 -12.46
CA ILE A 144 6.73 -23.96 -12.29
C ILE A 144 5.56 -24.94 -12.21
N ALA A 145 4.68 -24.72 -11.25
CA ALA A 145 3.43 -25.46 -11.09
C ALA A 145 2.26 -24.50 -10.91
N ARG A 146 1.07 -24.93 -11.32
CA ARG A 146 -0.18 -24.24 -10.96
C ARG A 146 -0.45 -24.49 -9.47
N LEU A 147 -0.95 -23.48 -8.78
CA LEU A 147 -1.52 -23.62 -7.44
C LEU A 147 -2.94 -24.19 -7.57
N ASP A 148 -3.02 -25.51 -7.74
CA ASP A 148 -4.27 -26.26 -7.78
C ASP A 148 -4.55 -26.99 -6.45
N GLU A 149 -5.67 -27.70 -6.38
CA GLU A 149 -6.07 -28.45 -5.19
C GLU A 149 -4.99 -29.44 -4.73
N ALA A 150 -4.33 -30.12 -5.67
CA ALA A 150 -3.29 -31.09 -5.34
C ALA A 150 -2.06 -30.41 -4.73
N LEU A 151 -1.62 -29.28 -5.27
CA LEU A 151 -0.49 -28.53 -4.70
C LEU A 151 -0.84 -27.94 -3.34
N LEU A 152 -2.05 -27.38 -3.16
CA LEU A 152 -2.52 -26.87 -1.86
C LEU A 152 -2.50 -27.98 -0.79
N GLN A 153 -3.07 -29.15 -1.10
CA GLN A 153 -3.07 -30.30 -0.21
C GLN A 153 -1.65 -30.82 0.10
N GLN A 154 -0.76 -30.83 -0.90
CA GLN A 154 0.63 -31.25 -0.73
C GLN A 154 1.42 -30.30 0.18
N GLN A 155 1.17 -28.99 0.07
CA GLN A 155 1.83 -28.00 0.93
C GLN A 155 1.35 -28.14 2.36
N GLY A 156 0.03 -28.23 2.58
CA GLY A 156 -0.56 -28.29 3.92
C GLY A 156 -0.04 -27.15 4.80
N GLU A 157 0.51 -27.49 5.97
CA GLU A 157 1.08 -26.52 6.90
C GLU A 157 2.33 -25.78 6.37
N ARG A 158 2.95 -26.26 5.28
CA ARG A 158 4.10 -25.58 4.64
C ARG A 158 3.69 -24.46 3.69
N LEU A 159 2.39 -24.30 3.43
CA LEU A 159 1.91 -23.24 2.53
C LEU A 159 2.33 -21.87 3.07
N PRO A 160 3.01 -21.02 2.27
CA PRO A 160 3.38 -19.69 2.71
C PRO A 160 2.17 -18.90 3.22
N ALA A 161 2.30 -18.29 4.40
CA ALA A 161 1.22 -17.54 5.04
C ALA A 161 0.64 -16.44 4.12
N ALA A 162 1.47 -15.79 3.32
CA ALA A 162 1.04 -14.80 2.33
C ALA A 162 0.06 -15.38 1.29
N ILE A 163 0.29 -16.62 0.83
CA ILE A 163 -0.64 -17.30 -0.10
C ILE A 163 -1.95 -17.64 0.63
N ALA A 164 -1.85 -18.24 1.83
CA ALA A 164 -3.03 -18.59 2.62
C ALA A 164 -3.89 -17.37 2.95
N ASN A 165 -3.25 -16.24 3.29
CA ASN A 165 -3.93 -14.97 3.59
C ASN A 165 -4.57 -14.38 2.34
N SER A 166 -3.88 -14.35 1.19
CA SER A 166 -4.44 -13.89 -0.09
C SER A 166 -5.71 -14.69 -0.46
N ILE A 167 -5.69 -16.02 -0.33
CA ILE A 167 -6.87 -16.87 -0.57
C ILE A 167 -7.98 -16.58 0.44
N ARG A 168 -7.67 -16.52 1.73
CA ARG A 168 -8.68 -16.31 2.78
C ARG A 168 -9.34 -14.94 2.70
N ILE A 169 -8.56 -13.89 2.43
CA ILE A 169 -9.04 -12.50 2.46
C ILE A 169 -9.70 -12.17 1.12
N GLY A 170 -8.99 -12.36 0.00
CA GLY A 170 -9.47 -11.94 -1.32
C GLY A 170 -10.49 -12.89 -1.94
N TRP A 171 -10.38 -14.19 -1.64
CA TRP A 171 -11.21 -15.24 -2.21
C TRP A 171 -12.09 -15.95 -1.18
N GLN A 172 -12.11 -15.51 0.08
CA GLN A 172 -12.88 -16.05 1.21
C GLN A 172 -12.51 -17.49 1.61
N ASN A 173 -12.25 -18.38 0.66
CA ASN A 173 -11.86 -19.78 0.85
C ASN A 173 -11.20 -20.38 -0.41
N GLU A 174 -10.55 -21.52 -0.22
CA GLU A 174 -9.86 -22.25 -1.30
C GLU A 174 -10.78 -22.68 -2.44
N ALA A 175 -12.03 -23.06 -2.14
CA ALA A 175 -12.97 -23.53 -3.17
C ALA A 175 -13.32 -22.42 -4.16
N ASN A 176 -13.55 -21.20 -3.67
CA ASN A 176 -13.81 -20.03 -4.51
C ASN A 176 -12.55 -19.65 -5.33
N PHE A 177 -11.37 -19.65 -4.70
CA PHE A 177 -10.09 -19.41 -5.40
C PHE A 177 -9.86 -20.43 -6.52
N LEU A 178 -10.10 -21.72 -6.27
CA LEU A 178 -9.89 -22.78 -7.28
C LEU A 178 -10.91 -22.72 -8.42
N ALA A 179 -12.12 -22.24 -8.16
CA ALA A 179 -13.19 -22.13 -9.14
C ALA A 179 -13.08 -20.87 -10.02
N HIS A 180 -12.66 -19.74 -9.44
CA HIS A 180 -12.75 -18.43 -10.09
C HIS A 180 -11.39 -17.70 -10.22
N GLY A 181 -10.43 -18.06 -9.38
CA GLY A 181 -9.08 -17.50 -9.39
C GLY A 181 -8.05 -18.38 -10.10
N PHE A 182 -6.79 -17.97 -9.99
CA PHE A 182 -5.65 -18.74 -10.47
C PHE A 182 -4.39 -18.37 -9.70
N GLY A 183 -3.40 -19.26 -9.72
CA GLY A 183 -2.09 -19.01 -9.16
C GLY A 183 -1.02 -19.91 -9.79
N PHE A 184 0.20 -19.40 -9.87
CA PHE A 184 1.36 -20.14 -10.35
C PHE A 184 2.55 -19.92 -9.41
N CYS A 185 3.25 -21.01 -9.10
CA CYS A 185 4.33 -21.03 -8.15
C CYS A 185 5.61 -21.55 -8.80
N ALA A 186 6.76 -20.98 -8.44
CA ALA A 186 8.05 -21.62 -8.65
C ALA A 186 8.38 -22.47 -7.41
N LEU A 187 8.75 -23.72 -7.68
CA LEU A 187 9.14 -24.69 -6.68
C LEU A 187 10.66 -24.88 -6.73
N HIS A 188 11.28 -25.05 -5.56
CA HIS A 188 12.65 -25.53 -5.42
C HIS A 188 12.62 -26.83 -4.60
N GLY A 189 12.65 -27.98 -5.30
CA GLY A 189 12.21 -29.23 -4.71
C GLY A 189 10.69 -29.21 -4.46
N GLU A 190 10.26 -29.35 -3.21
CA GLU A 190 8.85 -29.28 -2.81
C GLU A 190 8.43 -27.91 -2.27
N GLU A 191 9.38 -27.00 -2.05
CA GLU A 191 9.13 -25.71 -1.41
C GLU A 191 8.66 -24.67 -2.44
N ILE A 192 7.57 -23.96 -2.13
CA ILE A 192 7.14 -22.78 -2.88
C ILE A 192 8.03 -21.59 -2.49
N VAL A 193 8.78 -21.06 -3.46
CA VAL A 193 9.76 -19.97 -3.23
C VAL A 193 9.42 -18.68 -3.97
N CYS A 194 8.44 -18.75 -4.88
CA CYS A 194 7.91 -17.60 -5.60
C CYS A 194 6.50 -17.93 -6.07
N TRP A 195 5.59 -16.97 -6.04
CA TRP A 195 4.22 -17.13 -6.51
C TRP A 195 3.73 -15.88 -7.23
N CYS A 196 2.80 -16.08 -8.15
CA CYS A 196 1.98 -15.07 -8.80
C CYS A 196 0.53 -15.53 -8.67
N LEU A 197 -0.29 -14.76 -7.96
CA LEU A 197 -1.70 -15.09 -7.71
C LEU A 197 -2.59 -14.02 -8.35
N ALA A 198 -3.80 -14.42 -8.72
CA ALA A 198 -4.87 -13.46 -8.99
C ALA A 198 -5.30 -12.83 -7.67
N ASP A 199 -5.22 -11.49 -7.59
CA ASP A 199 -5.76 -10.77 -6.43
C ASP A 199 -7.28 -10.59 -6.59
N CYS A 200 -7.74 -10.35 -7.83
CA CYS A 200 -9.14 -10.43 -8.21
C CYS A 200 -9.29 -10.79 -9.69
N VAL A 201 -10.45 -11.35 -10.07
CA VAL A 201 -10.84 -11.61 -11.45
C VAL A 201 -12.27 -11.12 -11.64
N SER A 202 -12.52 -10.30 -12.66
CA SER A 202 -13.87 -9.87 -13.00
C SER A 202 -13.97 -9.43 -14.46
N ALA A 203 -15.12 -9.71 -15.10
CA ALA A 203 -15.43 -9.29 -16.47
C ALA A 203 -14.32 -9.57 -17.51
N GLY A 204 -13.63 -10.71 -17.39
CA GLY A 204 -12.55 -11.09 -18.31
C GLY A 204 -11.25 -10.31 -18.12
N ALA A 205 -11.05 -9.69 -16.95
CA ALA A 205 -9.82 -9.03 -16.52
C ALA A 205 -9.38 -9.55 -15.14
N ALA A 206 -8.12 -9.33 -14.79
CA ALA A 206 -7.56 -9.70 -13.48
C ALA A 206 -6.51 -8.69 -13.00
N GLU A 207 -6.38 -8.51 -11.68
CA GLU A 207 -5.17 -7.98 -11.04
C GLU A 207 -4.33 -9.13 -10.48
N ILE A 208 -3.00 -8.97 -10.43
CA ILE A 208 -2.09 -10.00 -9.92
C ILE A 208 -1.06 -9.48 -8.91
N GLY A 209 -0.80 -10.31 -7.90
CA GLY A 209 0.19 -10.11 -6.85
C GLY A 209 1.34 -11.12 -6.93
N ILE A 210 2.59 -10.64 -6.77
CA ILE A 210 3.80 -11.45 -6.97
C ILE A 210 4.75 -11.29 -5.79
N GLU A 211 5.25 -12.41 -5.29
CA GLU A 211 6.29 -12.41 -4.27
C GLU A 211 7.37 -13.47 -4.55
N THR A 212 8.59 -13.19 -4.09
CA THR A 212 9.71 -14.13 -4.11
C THR A 212 10.42 -14.08 -2.77
N THR A 213 10.64 -15.25 -2.17
CA THR A 213 11.35 -15.39 -0.90
C THR A 213 12.78 -14.85 -1.03
N ALA A 214 13.30 -14.26 0.06
CA ALA A 214 14.53 -13.45 0.02
C ALA A 214 15.73 -14.16 -0.64
N ASP A 215 15.95 -15.43 -0.29
CA ASP A 215 17.08 -16.24 -0.77
C ASP A 215 16.99 -16.64 -2.25
N HIS A 216 15.79 -16.51 -2.83
CA HIS A 216 15.47 -16.90 -4.21
C HIS A 216 15.30 -15.70 -5.15
N ARG A 217 15.42 -14.47 -4.65
CA ARG A 217 15.35 -13.24 -5.44
C ARG A 217 16.48 -13.15 -6.48
N ARG A 218 16.27 -12.29 -7.48
CA ARG A 218 17.25 -11.96 -8.56
C ARG A 218 17.63 -13.12 -9.48
N ARG A 219 16.85 -14.21 -9.49
CA ARG A 219 17.02 -15.38 -10.37
C ARG A 219 16.06 -15.41 -11.57
N GLY A 220 15.19 -14.40 -11.69
CA GLY A 220 14.18 -14.32 -12.76
C GLY A 220 12.89 -15.11 -12.49
N LEU A 221 12.72 -15.64 -11.27
CA LEU A 221 11.56 -16.45 -10.89
C LEU A 221 10.24 -15.66 -10.98
N GLY A 222 10.20 -14.46 -10.39
CA GLY A 222 9.02 -13.57 -10.45
C GLY A 222 8.52 -13.35 -11.88
N THR A 223 9.43 -13.06 -12.81
CA THR A 223 9.09 -12.97 -14.24
C THR A 223 8.53 -14.30 -14.74
N ALA A 224 9.21 -15.41 -14.54
CA ALA A 224 8.79 -16.71 -15.07
C ALA A 224 7.40 -17.16 -14.58
N VAL A 225 7.11 -17.02 -13.27
CA VAL A 225 5.79 -17.36 -12.73
C VAL A 225 4.70 -16.42 -13.25
N THR A 226 5.01 -15.13 -13.41
CA THR A 226 4.08 -14.16 -13.99
C THR A 226 3.75 -14.53 -15.43
N GLN A 227 4.74 -14.90 -16.24
CA GLN A 227 4.51 -15.30 -17.63
C GLN A 227 3.66 -16.56 -17.73
N ALA A 228 3.81 -17.52 -16.81
CA ALA A 228 2.96 -18.70 -16.73
C ALA A 228 1.50 -18.33 -16.37
N ALA A 229 1.31 -17.42 -15.41
CA ALA A 229 0.00 -16.88 -15.07
C ALA A 229 -0.66 -16.16 -16.25
N LEU A 230 0.08 -15.29 -16.95
CA LEU A 230 -0.41 -14.61 -18.16
C LEU A 230 -0.82 -15.62 -19.25
N ALA A 231 0.02 -16.63 -19.52
CA ALA A 231 -0.30 -17.66 -20.49
C ALA A 231 -1.61 -18.40 -20.15
N HIS A 232 -1.85 -18.67 -18.87
CA HIS A 232 -3.12 -19.23 -18.40
C HIS A 232 -4.28 -18.26 -18.63
N CYS A 233 -4.16 -17.00 -18.19
CA CYS A 233 -5.20 -15.97 -18.32
C CYS A 233 -5.70 -15.85 -19.76
N PHE A 234 -4.78 -15.66 -20.70
CA PHE A 234 -5.15 -15.46 -22.11
C PHE A 234 -5.65 -16.75 -22.78
N ALA A 235 -5.18 -17.93 -22.34
CA ALA A 235 -5.75 -19.20 -22.78
C ALA A 235 -7.20 -19.41 -22.29
N GLN A 236 -7.59 -18.80 -21.16
CA GLN A 236 -8.97 -18.78 -20.66
C GLN A 236 -9.83 -17.65 -21.26
N GLY A 237 -9.29 -16.88 -22.20
CA GLY A 237 -10.03 -15.82 -22.89
C GLY A 237 -10.11 -14.49 -22.13
N MET A 238 -9.29 -14.28 -21.09
CA MET A 238 -9.13 -12.96 -20.48
C MET A 238 -8.59 -11.96 -21.51
N THR A 239 -9.00 -10.70 -21.40
CA THR A 239 -8.67 -9.63 -22.35
C THR A 239 -7.56 -8.71 -21.86
N ARG A 240 -7.35 -8.64 -20.53
CA ARG A 240 -6.29 -7.87 -19.91
C ARG A 240 -5.92 -8.41 -18.53
N VAL A 241 -4.69 -8.16 -18.12
CA VAL A 241 -4.21 -8.34 -16.75
C VAL A 241 -3.52 -7.04 -16.31
N GLY A 242 -3.87 -6.54 -15.14
CA GLY A 242 -3.32 -5.34 -14.52
C GLY A 242 -2.23 -5.67 -13.51
N TRP A 243 -1.41 -4.66 -13.21
CA TRP A 243 -0.34 -4.71 -12.22
C TRP A 243 -0.12 -3.31 -11.66
N HIS A 244 -0.22 -3.17 -10.35
CA HIS A 244 0.02 -1.92 -9.62
C HIS A 244 1.35 -1.98 -8.85
N CYS A 245 2.12 -0.89 -8.86
CA CYS A 245 3.24 -0.76 -7.93
C CYS A 245 3.66 0.71 -7.68
N PRO A 246 4.29 1.02 -6.53
CA PRO A 246 4.89 2.33 -6.29
C PRO A 246 5.94 2.68 -7.34
N VAL A 247 6.04 3.97 -7.70
CA VAL A 247 6.94 4.44 -8.78
C VAL A 247 8.44 4.23 -8.49
N ASP A 248 8.79 4.13 -7.21
CA ASP A 248 10.16 3.90 -6.74
C ASP A 248 10.50 2.41 -6.56
N HIS A 249 9.51 1.51 -6.70
CA HIS A 249 9.68 0.07 -6.55
C HIS A 249 10.32 -0.57 -7.79
N THR A 250 11.61 -0.29 -7.97
CA THR A 250 12.42 -0.71 -9.13
C THR A 250 12.37 -2.23 -9.40
N ALA A 251 12.28 -3.06 -8.36
CA ALA A 251 12.19 -4.52 -8.51
C ALA A 251 10.86 -4.96 -9.13
N SER A 252 9.74 -4.39 -8.67
CA SER A 252 8.40 -4.65 -9.21
C SER A 252 8.29 -4.16 -10.65
N ILE A 253 8.70 -2.91 -10.92
CA ILE A 253 8.71 -2.31 -12.26
C ILE A 253 9.47 -3.18 -13.28
N ARG A 254 10.66 -3.65 -12.92
CA ARG A 254 11.46 -4.52 -13.78
C ARG A 254 10.81 -5.89 -13.99
N THR A 255 10.15 -6.42 -12.97
CA THR A 255 9.47 -7.72 -13.06
C THR A 255 8.28 -7.64 -14.01
N ALA A 256 7.42 -6.63 -13.86
CA ALA A 256 6.28 -6.37 -14.75
C ALA A 256 6.75 -6.18 -16.21
N SER A 257 7.72 -5.30 -16.44
CA SER A 257 8.26 -5.03 -17.78
C SER A 257 8.84 -6.29 -18.44
N ASN A 258 9.62 -7.08 -17.70
CA ASN A 258 10.21 -8.33 -18.22
C ASN A 258 9.16 -9.43 -18.45
N ALA A 259 8.04 -9.40 -17.74
CA ALA A 259 6.94 -10.33 -17.93
C ALA A 259 6.09 -10.01 -19.17
N GLY A 260 6.23 -8.80 -19.74
CA GLY A 260 5.51 -8.36 -20.94
C GLY A 260 4.41 -7.34 -20.67
N PHE A 261 4.34 -6.79 -19.46
CA PHE A 261 3.46 -5.67 -19.17
C PHE A 261 4.00 -4.37 -19.77
N GLN A 262 3.09 -3.48 -20.15
CA GLN A 262 3.39 -2.14 -20.64
C GLN A 262 2.92 -1.10 -19.63
N PHE A 263 3.71 -0.05 -19.44
CA PHE A 263 3.29 1.08 -18.62
C PHE A 263 2.04 1.72 -19.24
N GLU A 264 0.99 1.88 -18.44
CA GLU A 264 -0.25 2.52 -18.90
C GLU A 264 -0.35 3.95 -18.37
N ARG A 265 -0.18 4.12 -17.05
CA ARG A 265 -0.38 5.42 -16.38
C ARG A 265 0.31 5.50 -15.02
N GLU A 266 0.44 6.72 -14.55
CA GLU A 266 0.73 7.05 -13.15
C GLU A 266 -0.56 7.56 -12.47
N TYR A 267 -0.73 7.29 -11.18
CA TYR A 267 -1.83 7.79 -10.37
C TYR A 267 -1.40 8.01 -8.91
N VAL A 268 -2.18 8.79 -8.17
CA VAL A 268 -1.95 9.09 -6.76
C VAL A 268 -2.82 8.18 -5.89
N ARG A 269 -2.26 7.72 -4.78
CA ARG A 269 -2.95 7.03 -3.68
C ARG A 269 -2.73 7.85 -2.41
N TYR A 270 -3.80 8.17 -1.69
CA TYR A 270 -3.72 8.85 -0.39
C TYR A 270 -3.80 7.78 0.69
N VAL A 271 -2.77 7.66 1.53
CA VAL A 271 -2.63 6.58 2.51
C VAL A 271 -2.66 7.13 3.93
N PHE A 272 -3.47 6.49 4.76
CA PHE A 272 -3.64 6.74 6.19
C PHE A 272 -3.25 5.47 6.94
N LEU A 273 -2.43 5.57 7.98
CA LEU A 273 -2.01 4.41 8.77
C LEU A 273 -2.74 4.44 10.11
N ASP A 274 -3.14 3.28 10.62
CA ASP A 274 -3.91 3.19 11.87
C ASP A 274 -3.08 3.58 13.10
N ASP A 275 -1.78 3.25 13.04
CA ASP A 275 -0.82 3.69 14.03
C ASP A 275 -0.47 5.15 13.74
N GLU A 276 -1.12 6.04 14.49
CA GLU A 276 -0.97 7.49 14.38
C GLU A 276 0.49 7.93 14.52
N ALA A 277 1.23 7.38 15.49
CA ALA A 277 2.63 7.72 15.69
C ALA A 277 3.50 7.29 14.49
N ARG A 278 3.22 6.10 13.94
CA ARG A 278 3.86 5.64 12.71
C ARG A 278 3.46 6.52 11.52
N HIS A 279 2.18 6.91 11.41
CA HIS A 279 1.68 7.77 10.34
C HIS A 279 2.46 9.08 10.27
N PHE A 280 2.53 9.82 11.38
CA PHE A 280 3.24 11.10 11.43
C PHE A 280 4.76 10.95 11.34
N ALA A 281 5.32 9.82 11.79
CA ALA A 281 6.75 9.54 11.58
C ALA A 281 7.08 9.32 10.09
N GLU A 282 6.25 8.58 9.36
CA GLU A 282 6.42 8.40 7.92
C GLU A 282 6.18 9.71 7.15
N LEU A 283 5.22 10.52 7.58
CA LEU A 283 4.99 11.85 7.02
C LEU A 283 6.20 12.77 7.25
N GLY A 284 6.73 12.80 8.48
CA GLY A 284 7.94 13.54 8.81
C GLY A 284 9.15 13.10 8.00
N ARG A 285 9.28 11.79 7.76
CA ARG A 285 10.29 11.22 6.86
C ARG A 285 10.11 11.73 5.42
N MET A 286 8.89 11.68 4.89
CA MET A 286 8.56 12.18 3.55
C MET A 286 8.86 13.68 3.38
N TYR A 287 8.49 14.48 4.37
CA TYR A 287 8.81 15.89 4.39
C TYR A 287 10.31 16.14 4.42
N PHE A 288 11.07 15.31 5.15
CA PHE A 288 12.52 15.47 5.25
C PHE A 288 13.26 15.11 3.95
N PHE A 289 13.03 13.92 3.38
CA PHE A 289 13.85 13.39 2.30
C PHE A 289 13.34 13.79 0.91
N GLU A 290 12.04 13.66 0.68
CA GLU A 290 11.40 13.84 -0.62
C GLU A 290 11.04 15.31 -0.84
N ALA A 291 10.31 15.92 0.11
CA ALA A 291 9.82 17.30 -0.05
C ALA A 291 10.81 18.38 0.41
N LYS A 292 11.78 18.02 1.27
CA LYS A 292 12.73 18.96 1.92
C LYS A 292 12.05 20.10 2.69
N LEU A 293 10.88 19.80 3.24
CA LEU A 293 10.08 20.65 4.10
C LEU A 293 10.48 20.41 5.56
N TYR A 294 11.65 20.94 5.96
CA TYR A 294 12.25 20.61 7.25
C TYR A 294 11.46 21.11 8.47
N ALA A 295 10.75 22.23 8.35
CA ALA A 295 9.86 22.72 9.40
C ALA A 295 8.70 21.74 9.65
N GLN A 296 8.00 21.33 8.59
CA GLN A 296 6.91 20.36 8.66
C GLN A 296 7.40 19.00 9.13
N ALA A 297 8.58 18.56 8.69
CA ALA A 297 9.19 17.34 9.20
C ALA A 297 9.43 17.43 10.72
N ALA A 298 9.90 18.58 11.20
CA ALA A 298 10.16 18.79 12.63
C ALA A 298 8.85 18.82 13.45
N GLU A 299 7.81 19.48 12.94
CA GLU A 299 6.48 19.52 13.55
C GLU A 299 5.82 18.14 13.60
N ALA A 300 5.91 17.35 12.52
CA ALA A 300 5.40 15.99 12.50
C ALA A 300 6.06 15.10 13.57
N PHE A 301 7.39 15.18 13.72
CA PHE A 301 8.07 14.44 14.79
C PHE A 301 7.76 14.96 16.19
N ASP A 302 7.59 16.28 16.38
CA ASP A 302 7.14 16.81 17.66
C ASP A 302 5.78 16.21 18.06
N PHE A 303 4.84 16.10 17.10
CA PHE A 303 3.55 15.45 17.31
C PHE A 303 3.69 13.96 17.66
N VAL A 304 4.54 13.22 16.94
CA VAL A 304 4.84 11.80 17.26
C VAL A 304 5.23 11.63 18.74
N PHE A 305 6.01 12.54 19.29
CA PHE A 305 6.47 12.46 20.68
C PHE A 305 5.48 12.99 21.72
N GLU A 306 4.35 13.57 21.28
CA GLU A 306 3.21 13.92 22.14
C GLU A 306 2.23 12.75 22.31
N ILE A 307 2.23 11.79 21.37
CA ILE A 307 1.43 10.57 21.46
C ILE A 307 1.98 9.66 22.57
N GLU A 308 1.10 9.14 23.41
CA GLU A 308 1.47 8.23 24.50
C GLU A 308 1.88 6.87 23.94
N SER A 309 3.02 6.34 24.38
CA SER A 309 3.52 5.02 23.99
C SER A 309 4.04 4.25 25.20
N GLU A 310 3.76 2.94 25.25
CA GLU A 310 4.26 2.04 26.30
C GLU A 310 5.77 1.80 26.18
N GLU A 311 6.31 1.88 24.97
CA GLU A 311 7.73 1.70 24.68
C GLU A 311 8.35 3.00 24.15
N PRO A 312 9.65 3.25 24.39
CA PRO A 312 10.33 4.36 23.76
C PRO A 312 10.31 4.22 22.23
N TYR A 313 10.05 5.32 21.53
CA TYR A 313 10.17 5.34 20.08
C TYR A 313 11.56 4.92 19.59
N PRO A 314 11.66 4.38 18.36
CA PRO A 314 12.94 4.02 17.77
C PRO A 314 13.92 5.20 17.69
N ASP A 315 15.20 4.90 17.88
CA ASP A 315 16.28 5.89 17.87
C ASP A 315 16.32 6.77 16.61
N HIS A 316 15.97 6.20 15.46
CA HIS A 316 15.96 6.90 14.18
C HIS A 316 14.85 7.96 14.07
N TYR A 317 13.76 7.87 14.84
CA TYR A 317 12.74 8.93 14.90
C TYR A 317 13.34 10.18 15.55
N TYR A 318 13.92 10.03 16.73
CA TYR A 318 14.60 11.12 17.43
C TYR A 318 15.76 11.69 16.61
N LEU A 319 16.52 10.84 15.92
CA LEU A 319 17.60 11.29 15.04
C LEU A 319 17.06 12.15 13.89
N LEU A 320 15.95 11.75 13.25
CA LEU A 320 15.39 12.50 12.13
C LEU A 320 14.77 13.82 12.61
N ALA A 321 14.06 13.82 13.73
CA ALA A 321 13.57 15.02 14.40
C ALA A 321 14.71 16.01 14.72
N ALA A 322 15.82 15.50 15.26
CA ALA A 322 16.98 16.32 15.55
C ALA A 322 17.58 16.96 14.30
N ARG A 323 17.66 16.21 13.20
CA ARG A 323 18.15 16.70 11.91
C ARG A 323 17.22 17.78 11.35
N ALA A 324 15.90 17.57 11.41
CA ALA A 324 14.91 18.54 10.98
C ALA A 324 15.05 19.87 11.77
N TRP A 325 15.12 19.81 13.09
CA TRP A 325 15.33 21.00 13.93
C TRP A 325 16.68 21.68 13.72
N ALA A 326 17.72 20.94 13.32
CA ALA A 326 19.03 21.51 12.97
C ALA A 326 19.00 22.27 11.62
N HIS A 327 18.20 21.81 10.66
CA HIS A 327 17.92 22.56 9.43
C HIS A 327 17.21 23.89 9.77
N GLU A 328 16.25 23.86 10.69
CA GLU A 328 15.52 25.04 11.20
C GLU A 328 16.33 25.92 12.18
N ARG A 329 17.63 25.66 12.35
CA ARG A 329 18.53 26.40 13.26
C ARG A 329 18.08 26.43 14.72
N ASN A 330 17.22 25.49 15.13
CA ASN A 330 16.81 25.31 16.51
C ASN A 330 17.76 24.34 17.23
N GLY A 331 18.95 24.84 17.56
CA GLY A 331 20.00 24.03 18.18
C GLY A 331 19.59 23.39 19.51
N ARG A 332 18.69 24.02 20.26
CA ARG A 332 18.19 23.49 21.53
C ARG A 332 17.37 22.22 21.32
N LYS A 333 16.36 22.26 20.42
CA LYS A 333 15.55 21.07 20.10
C LYS A 333 16.40 19.99 19.43
N ALA A 334 17.29 20.37 18.50
CA ALA A 334 18.19 19.44 17.84
C ALA A 334 19.08 18.65 18.83
N LEU A 335 19.70 19.33 19.80
CA LEU A 335 20.52 18.67 20.83
C LEU A 335 19.68 17.82 21.80
N ALA A 336 18.46 18.26 22.15
CA ALA A 336 17.56 17.50 22.99
C ALA A 336 17.16 16.16 22.34
N TYR A 337 16.72 16.19 21.08
CA TYR A 337 16.37 14.97 20.35
C TYR A 337 17.59 14.09 20.05
N LEU A 338 18.77 14.65 19.83
CA LEU A 338 19.98 13.83 19.74
C LEU A 338 20.27 13.08 21.05
N ASN A 339 20.08 13.70 22.22
CA ASN A 339 20.24 12.98 23.48
C ASN A 339 19.23 11.84 23.61
N GLN A 340 17.96 12.06 23.22
CA GLN A 340 16.95 11.02 23.22
C GLN A 340 17.28 9.88 22.24
N ALA A 341 17.80 10.19 21.04
CA ALA A 341 18.27 9.17 20.11
C ALA A 341 19.36 8.29 20.75
N ILE A 342 20.31 8.89 21.47
CA ILE A 342 21.37 8.16 22.18
C ILE A 342 20.79 7.29 23.30
N ASP A 343 19.83 7.81 24.06
CA ASP A 343 19.15 7.06 25.12
C ASP A 343 18.36 5.87 24.55
N ALA A 344 17.75 6.05 23.37
CA ALA A 344 17.07 5.02 22.60
C ALA A 344 18.01 4.03 21.88
N GLY A 345 19.33 4.19 22.03
CA GLY A 345 20.31 3.22 21.53
C GLY A 345 21.09 3.63 20.29
N PHE A 346 20.87 4.82 19.73
CA PHE A 346 21.66 5.29 18.58
C PHE A 346 23.15 5.34 18.90
N ARG A 347 23.99 4.75 18.05
CA ARG A 347 25.46 4.80 18.14
C ARG A 347 26.05 5.09 16.77
N GLY A 348 26.44 6.34 16.56
CA GLY A 348 26.86 6.82 15.24
C GLY A 348 27.63 8.13 15.25
N ALA A 349 28.62 8.27 16.13
CA ALA A 349 29.42 9.50 16.26
C ALA A 349 30.03 9.99 14.93
N THR A 350 30.58 9.09 14.12
CA THR A 350 31.14 9.43 12.80
C THR A 350 30.07 9.95 11.85
N PHE A 351 28.88 9.33 11.87
CA PHE A 351 27.75 9.75 11.07
C PHE A 351 27.24 11.15 11.49
N LEU A 352 27.05 11.40 12.78
CA LEU A 352 26.64 12.73 13.27
C LEU A 352 27.61 13.84 12.83
N ASN A 353 28.93 13.56 12.86
CA ASN A 353 29.93 14.53 12.43
C ASN A 353 30.03 14.69 10.90
N SER A 354 29.48 13.76 10.11
CA SER A 354 29.43 13.92 8.65
C SER A 354 28.25 14.79 8.20
N LEU A 355 27.15 14.81 8.97
CA LEU A 355 25.92 15.54 8.64
C LEU A 355 26.10 17.08 8.71
N PRO A 356 26.00 17.81 7.58
CA PRO A 356 26.26 19.24 7.51
C PRO A 356 25.26 20.12 8.29
N GLU A 357 24.02 19.67 8.46
CA GLU A 357 22.97 20.39 9.19
C GLU A 357 23.39 20.72 10.63
N PHE A 358 24.16 19.85 11.26
CA PHE A 358 24.67 20.02 12.62
C PHE A 358 25.94 20.87 12.73
N ALA A 359 26.53 21.36 11.63
CA ALA A 359 27.82 22.06 11.66
C ALA A 359 27.88 23.22 12.67
N HIS A 360 26.77 23.93 12.83
CA HIS A 360 26.64 25.06 13.76
C HIS A 360 26.66 24.64 15.25
N LEU A 361 26.40 23.37 15.56
CA LEU A 361 26.38 22.83 16.92
C LEU A 361 27.72 22.22 17.34
N ARG A 362 28.61 21.90 16.39
CA ARG A 362 29.80 21.08 16.66
C ARG A 362 30.77 21.66 17.69
N ARG A 363 30.72 22.98 17.91
CA ARG A 363 31.58 23.67 18.89
C ARG A 363 30.95 23.80 20.27
N THR A 364 29.69 23.40 20.45
CA THR A 364 29.03 23.46 21.76
C THR A 364 29.54 22.34 22.65
N ARG A 365 29.56 22.59 23.96
CA ARG A 365 29.95 21.58 24.95
C ARG A 365 29.00 20.37 24.91
N GLU A 366 27.71 20.63 24.72
CA GLU A 366 26.67 19.60 24.68
C GLU A 366 26.83 18.67 23.47
N TRP A 367 27.17 19.20 22.30
CA TRP A 367 27.49 18.37 21.14
C TRP A 367 28.67 17.42 21.41
N GLN A 368 29.74 17.92 22.04
CA GLN A 368 30.92 17.12 22.37
C GLN A 368 30.59 15.99 23.36
N GLU A 369 29.63 16.20 24.26
CA GLU A 369 29.09 15.14 25.13
C GLU A 369 28.31 14.10 24.32
N ILE A 370 27.37 14.54 23.48
CA ILE A 370 26.55 13.66 22.63
C ILE A 370 27.45 12.77 21.76
N VAL A 371 28.44 13.36 21.07
CA VAL A 371 29.36 12.60 20.20
C VAL A 371 30.16 11.56 20.98
N ARG A 372 30.61 11.90 22.21
CA ARG A 372 31.28 10.92 23.08
C ARG A 372 30.35 9.78 23.47
N ARG A 373 29.12 10.08 23.88
CA ARG A 373 28.11 9.07 24.23
C ARG A 373 27.71 8.21 23.03
N ALA A 374 27.69 8.77 21.82
CA ALA A 374 27.41 8.08 20.56
C ALA A 374 28.54 7.13 20.09
N THR A 375 29.71 7.18 20.75
CA THR A 375 30.87 6.34 20.42
C THR A 375 30.97 5.11 21.35
N ALA A 376 30.38 5.20 22.55
CA ALA A 376 30.43 4.18 23.60
C ALA A 376 29.28 3.19 23.45
#